data_AF-A0A318QNR9-F1
#
_entry.id   AF-A0A318QNR9-F1
#
_cell.length_a   1.000
_cell.length_b   1.000
_cell.length_c   1.000
_cell.angle_alpha   90.00
_cell.angle_beta   90.00
_cell.angle_gamma   90.00
#
_symmetry.space_group_name_H-M   'P 1'
#
loop_
_entity.id
_entity.type
_entity.pdbx_description
1 polymer ?
#
loop_
_entity_poly.entity_id
_entity_poly.type
_entity_poly.pdbx_seq_one_letter_code
_entity_poly.pdbx_strand_id
1 'polypeptide(L)'
;MSEQPIILHLVSEATGQALEAVMRACGAQFQDAEFSLRNWNLVRTRVQVGRVLAGISHEPGPVLSSLTSPELQTMLRVGCARLGVQVKNILDGTIHFLEQQTGIPAERHPGGQYVMDESYRRRIDAMQYVIAHDDGQKTTDLTRAEVVLVGVSRTSKTPTCFYLANRGIRAANIPLVPHAPLPAGLEHFPGLVVGLTIDAHTLLEIRRSRVGMMLPGRSMAAPGMSETSVKPYIDPVNVQEELQWARRLCTRHKWPVINVTHRSVEETAAAIIDMLEHDGTTRILPAM
;
A
#
# COMPACT_ATOMS: atom_id res chain seq x y z
N MET A 1 -36.79 5.04 -4.80
CA MET A 1 -36.93 3.62 -4.45
C MET A 1 -35.55 3.17 -4.02
N SER A 2 -35.36 2.66 -2.81
CA SER A 2 -34.05 2.12 -2.41
C SER A 2 -33.82 0.85 -3.21
N GLU A 3 -33.01 0.92 -4.27
CA GLU A 3 -32.60 -0.26 -5.01
C GLU A 3 -31.84 -1.19 -4.05
N GLN A 4 -32.25 -2.46 -4.01
CA GLN A 4 -31.55 -3.44 -3.18
C GLN A 4 -30.15 -3.65 -3.75
N PRO A 5 -29.11 -3.74 -2.89
CA PRO A 5 -27.74 -3.89 -3.36
C PRO A 5 -27.58 -5.21 -4.12
N ILE A 6 -26.85 -5.15 -5.23
CA ILE A 6 -26.53 -6.31 -6.06
C ILE A 6 -25.55 -7.19 -5.27
N ILE A 7 -25.97 -8.41 -4.95
CA ILE A 7 -25.10 -9.37 -4.27
C ILE A 7 -24.09 -9.92 -5.28
N LEU A 8 -22.79 -9.82 -4.96
CA LEU A 8 -21.72 -10.28 -5.83
C LEU A 8 -20.80 -11.25 -5.07
N HIS A 9 -20.65 -12.47 -5.59
CA HIS A 9 -19.81 -13.49 -4.98
C HIS A 9 -18.40 -13.42 -5.56
N LEU A 10 -17.39 -13.24 -4.70
CA LEU A 10 -15.99 -13.24 -5.06
C LEU A 10 -15.36 -14.59 -4.68
N VAL A 11 -14.97 -15.40 -5.66
CA VAL A 11 -14.49 -16.78 -5.46
C VAL A 11 -13.00 -16.89 -5.82
N SER A 12 -12.15 -17.10 -4.83
CA SER A 12 -10.69 -17.13 -4.99
C SER A 12 -10.05 -18.41 -4.42
N GLU A 13 -9.08 -18.96 -5.14
CA GLU A 13 -8.14 -19.99 -4.65
C GLU A 13 -7.16 -19.44 -3.59
N ALA A 14 -7.10 -18.11 -3.47
CA ALA A 14 -6.16 -17.30 -2.72
C ALA A 14 -6.87 -16.47 -1.62
N THR A 15 -6.28 -15.35 -1.22
CA THR A 15 -6.83 -14.42 -0.22
C THR A 15 -7.95 -13.51 -0.74
N GLY A 16 -8.25 -13.53 -2.04
CA GLY A 16 -9.29 -12.68 -2.65
C GLY A 16 -8.84 -11.28 -3.08
N GLN A 17 -7.60 -10.87 -2.74
CA GLN A 17 -7.11 -9.50 -3.00
C GLN A 17 -7.19 -9.06 -4.48
N ALA A 18 -6.92 -9.97 -5.42
CA ALA A 18 -7.03 -9.66 -6.85
C ALA A 18 -8.49 -9.32 -7.25
N LEU A 19 -9.46 -10.08 -6.74
CA LEU A 19 -10.88 -9.84 -6.98
C LEU A 19 -11.33 -8.51 -6.34
N GLU A 20 -10.89 -8.24 -5.11
CA GLU A 20 -11.20 -6.99 -4.42
C GLU A 20 -10.60 -5.77 -5.12
N ALA A 21 -9.37 -5.89 -5.66
CA ALA A 21 -8.74 -4.82 -6.43
C ALA A 21 -9.52 -4.53 -7.71
N VAL A 22 -9.91 -5.57 -8.46
CA VAL A 22 -10.75 -5.43 -9.65
C VAL A 22 -12.10 -4.80 -9.28
N MET A 23 -12.73 -5.25 -8.19
CA MET A 23 -14.01 -4.69 -7.75
C MET A 23 -13.91 -3.25 -7.31
N ARG A 24 -12.83 -2.85 -6.66
CA ARG A 24 -12.59 -1.45 -6.30
C ARG A 24 -12.46 -0.57 -7.54
N ALA A 25 -11.70 -1.03 -8.53
CA ALA A 25 -11.47 -0.29 -9.77
C ALA A 25 -12.75 -0.21 -10.64
N CYS A 26 -13.43 -1.33 -10.85
CA CYS A 26 -14.64 -1.38 -11.67
C CYS A 26 -15.85 -0.78 -10.95
N GLY A 27 -16.02 -1.03 -9.65
CA GLY A 27 -17.14 -0.52 -8.86
C GLY A 27 -17.18 1.00 -8.81
N ALA A 28 -16.01 1.66 -8.77
CA ALA A 28 -15.91 3.12 -8.82
C ALA A 28 -16.48 3.75 -10.11
N GLN A 29 -16.69 2.95 -11.17
CA GLN A 29 -17.31 3.41 -12.43
C GLN A 29 -18.84 3.42 -12.39
N PHE A 30 -19.47 2.88 -11.34
CA PHE A 30 -20.92 2.80 -11.21
C PHE A 30 -21.38 3.66 -10.02
N GLN A 31 -21.81 4.89 -10.29
CA GLN A 31 -22.17 5.86 -9.23
C GLN A 31 -23.50 5.53 -8.53
N ASP A 32 -24.44 4.89 -9.24
CA ASP A 32 -25.78 4.61 -8.74
C ASP A 32 -26.00 3.14 -8.35
N ALA A 33 -24.97 2.29 -8.48
CA ALA A 33 -25.08 0.87 -8.16
C ALA A 33 -24.42 0.54 -6.82
N GLU A 34 -25.19 -0.06 -5.91
CA GLU A 34 -24.65 -0.62 -4.67
C GLU A 34 -24.34 -2.11 -4.84
N PHE A 35 -23.12 -2.52 -4.46
CA PHE A 35 -22.70 -3.93 -4.48
C PHE A 35 -22.51 -4.46 -3.06
N SER A 36 -23.12 -5.61 -2.75
CA SER A 36 -22.89 -6.34 -1.51
C SER A 36 -21.99 -7.55 -1.77
N LEU A 37 -20.72 -7.47 -1.34
CA LEU A 37 -19.74 -8.51 -1.63
C LEU A 37 -19.89 -9.73 -0.69
N ARG A 38 -19.74 -10.93 -1.25
CA ARG A 38 -19.61 -12.20 -0.52
C ARG A 38 -18.31 -12.88 -0.89
N ASN A 39 -17.34 -12.85 0.03
CA ASN A 39 -16.00 -13.38 -0.20
C ASN A 39 -15.91 -14.88 0.11
N TRP A 40 -15.47 -15.66 -0.87
CA TRP A 40 -15.17 -17.08 -0.79
C TRP A 40 -13.68 -17.28 -1.09
N ASN A 41 -12.87 -17.18 -0.04
CA ASN A 41 -11.41 -17.26 -0.14
C ASN A 41 -10.92 -18.70 0.12
N LEU A 42 -9.70 -18.99 -0.34
CA LEU A 42 -9.03 -20.29 -0.17
C LEU A 42 -9.85 -21.48 -0.70
N VAL A 43 -10.62 -21.27 -1.76
CA VAL A 43 -11.42 -22.31 -2.44
C VAL A 43 -10.50 -23.14 -3.32
N ARG A 44 -9.98 -24.25 -2.78
CA ARG A 44 -8.94 -25.09 -3.41
C ARG A 44 -9.41 -26.52 -3.70
N THR A 45 -10.63 -26.87 -3.33
CA THR A 45 -11.16 -28.22 -3.43
C THR A 45 -12.60 -28.22 -3.95
N ARG A 46 -13.00 -29.33 -4.56
CA ARG A 46 -14.37 -29.55 -5.04
C ARG A 46 -15.41 -29.39 -3.93
N VAL A 47 -15.09 -29.84 -2.72
CA VAL A 47 -15.97 -29.71 -1.53
C VAL A 47 -16.22 -28.23 -1.21
N GLN A 48 -15.19 -27.39 -1.29
CA GLN A 48 -15.32 -25.96 -1.06
C GLN A 48 -16.14 -25.29 -2.18
N VAL A 49 -15.94 -25.66 -3.45
CA VAL A 49 -16.79 -25.18 -4.55
C VAL A 49 -18.25 -25.57 -4.33
N GLY A 50 -18.51 -26.79 -3.82
CA GLY A 50 -19.86 -27.21 -3.43
C GLY A 50 -20.49 -26.29 -2.36
N ARG A 51 -19.72 -25.88 -1.35
CA ARG A 51 -20.17 -24.93 -0.32
C ARG A 51 -20.45 -23.54 -0.91
N VAL A 52 -19.60 -23.08 -1.83
CA VAL A 52 -19.81 -21.81 -2.55
C VAL A 52 -21.13 -21.84 -3.32
N LEU A 53 -21.38 -22.91 -4.07
CA LEU A 53 -22.62 -23.07 -4.84
C LEU A 53 -23.86 -23.16 -3.94
N ALA A 54 -23.76 -23.82 -2.79
CA ALA A 54 -24.84 -23.82 -1.80
C ALA A 54 -25.12 -22.41 -1.25
N GLY A 55 -24.07 -21.64 -0.98
CA GLY A 55 -24.19 -20.24 -0.56
C GLY A 55 -24.85 -19.37 -1.63
N ILE A 56 -24.43 -19.50 -2.89
CA ILE A 56 -25.04 -18.79 -4.03
C ILE A 56 -26.51 -19.20 -4.23
N SER A 57 -26.85 -20.48 -3.99
CA SER A 57 -28.24 -20.92 -4.09
C SER A 57 -29.15 -20.29 -3.02
N HIS A 58 -28.61 -19.98 -1.84
CA HIS A 58 -29.37 -19.35 -0.76
C HIS A 58 -29.48 -17.84 -0.95
N GLU A 59 -28.46 -17.21 -1.53
CA GLU A 59 -28.40 -15.78 -1.79
C GLU A 59 -27.92 -15.56 -3.25
N PRO A 60 -28.82 -15.62 -4.24
CA PRO A 60 -28.41 -15.58 -5.65
C PRO A 60 -27.78 -14.25 -6.07
N GLY A 61 -26.70 -14.35 -6.83
CA GLY A 61 -26.00 -13.19 -7.39
C GLY A 61 -24.91 -13.58 -8.38
N PRO A 62 -24.46 -12.64 -9.24
CA PRO A 62 -23.32 -12.87 -10.12
C PRO A 62 -22.05 -13.28 -9.37
N VAL A 63 -21.16 -13.97 -10.07
CA VAL A 63 -19.92 -14.52 -9.52
C VAL A 63 -18.71 -13.97 -10.28
N LEU A 64 -17.76 -13.36 -9.56
CA LEU A 64 -16.42 -13.13 -10.05
C LEU A 64 -15.47 -14.15 -9.46
N SER A 65 -14.64 -14.75 -10.32
CA SER A 65 -13.75 -15.83 -9.95
C SER A 65 -12.30 -15.51 -10.30
N SER A 66 -11.37 -16.01 -9.49
CA SER A 66 -9.93 -16.03 -9.77
C SER A 66 -9.36 -17.46 -9.64
N LEU A 67 -10.20 -18.48 -9.83
CA LEU A 67 -9.76 -19.87 -9.83
C LEU A 67 -8.84 -20.13 -11.02
N THR A 68 -7.75 -20.87 -10.82
CA THR A 68 -6.84 -21.25 -11.90
C THR A 68 -6.99 -22.73 -12.28
N SER A 69 -7.42 -23.58 -11.34
CA SER A 69 -7.65 -24.99 -11.59
C SER A 69 -8.78 -25.20 -12.63
N PRO A 70 -8.50 -25.85 -13.78
CA PRO A 70 -9.52 -26.12 -14.80
C PRO A 70 -10.70 -26.95 -14.27
N GLU A 71 -10.43 -27.87 -13.35
CA GLU A 71 -11.47 -28.69 -12.71
C GLU A 71 -12.42 -27.84 -11.87
N LEU A 72 -11.87 -26.97 -11.00
CA LEU A 72 -12.68 -26.12 -10.13
C LEU A 72 -13.44 -25.05 -10.93
N GLN A 73 -12.81 -24.46 -11.94
CA GLN A 73 -13.48 -23.55 -12.87
C GLN A 73 -14.67 -24.23 -13.55
N THR A 74 -14.50 -25.45 -14.05
CA THR A 74 -15.57 -26.21 -14.71
C THR A 74 -16.70 -26.50 -13.74
N MET A 75 -16.39 -26.95 -12.52
CA MET A 75 -17.39 -27.21 -11.49
C MET A 75 -18.18 -25.96 -11.12
N LEU A 76 -17.50 -24.83 -10.90
CA LEU A 76 -18.14 -23.56 -10.58
C LEU A 76 -19.03 -23.09 -11.74
N ARG A 77 -18.55 -23.14 -12.99
CA ARG A 77 -19.30 -22.73 -14.17
C ARG A 77 -20.56 -23.56 -14.40
N VAL A 78 -20.45 -24.89 -14.31
CA VAL A 78 -21.61 -25.79 -14.44
C VAL A 78 -22.60 -25.56 -13.30
N GLY A 79 -22.13 -25.40 -12.07
CA GLY A 79 -22.98 -25.11 -10.92
C GLY A 79 -23.72 -23.78 -11.06
N CYS A 80 -23.02 -22.71 -11.45
CA CYS A 80 -23.61 -21.38 -11.69
C CYS A 80 -24.67 -21.43 -12.80
N ALA A 81 -24.37 -22.11 -13.91
CA ALA A 81 -25.32 -22.27 -15.02
C ALA A 81 -26.61 -22.97 -14.58
N ARG A 82 -26.52 -23.99 -13.71
CA ARG A 82 -27.71 -24.67 -13.15
C ARG A 82 -28.53 -23.79 -12.23
N LEU A 83 -27.88 -22.86 -11.52
CA LEU A 83 -28.54 -21.89 -10.65
C LEU A 83 -29.05 -20.65 -11.41
N GLY A 84 -28.80 -20.56 -12.71
CA GLY A 84 -29.19 -19.39 -13.52
C GLY A 84 -28.36 -18.13 -13.23
N VAL A 85 -27.19 -18.26 -12.61
CA VAL A 85 -26.32 -17.12 -12.27
C VAL A 85 -25.12 -17.03 -13.21
N GLN A 86 -24.70 -15.80 -13.51
CA GLN A 86 -23.53 -15.56 -14.34
C GLN A 86 -22.24 -15.72 -13.55
N VAL A 87 -21.21 -16.26 -14.19
CA VAL A 87 -19.85 -16.34 -13.64
C VAL A 87 -18.84 -15.80 -14.64
N LYS A 88 -17.89 -14.99 -14.16
CA LYS A 88 -16.75 -14.49 -14.93
C LYS A 88 -15.46 -14.75 -14.17
N ASN A 89 -14.50 -15.40 -14.82
CA ASN A 89 -13.14 -15.47 -14.31
C ASN A 89 -12.33 -14.26 -14.77
N ILE A 90 -11.71 -13.55 -13.83
CA ILE A 90 -10.96 -12.32 -14.15
C ILE A 90 -9.58 -12.61 -14.76
N LEU A 91 -9.06 -13.83 -14.59
CA LEU A 91 -7.71 -14.20 -15.02
C LEU A 91 -7.67 -14.74 -16.45
N ASP A 92 -8.74 -15.38 -16.92
CA ASP A 92 -8.75 -16.13 -18.19
C ASP A 92 -8.32 -15.26 -19.38
N GLY A 93 -8.82 -14.02 -19.48
CA GLY A 93 -8.49 -13.12 -20.59
C GLY A 93 -7.02 -12.70 -20.58
N THR A 94 -6.47 -12.37 -19.41
CA THR A 94 -5.07 -11.97 -19.25
C THR A 94 -4.13 -13.14 -19.49
N ILE A 95 -4.45 -14.32 -18.96
CA ILE A 95 -3.66 -15.55 -19.19
C ILE A 95 -3.61 -15.85 -20.68
N HIS A 96 -4.77 -15.85 -21.36
CA HIS A 96 -4.82 -16.13 -22.79
C HIS A 96 -3.99 -15.15 -23.62
N PHE A 97 -4.06 -13.85 -23.29
CA PHE A 97 -3.23 -12.83 -23.92
C PHE A 97 -1.73 -13.13 -23.73
N LEU A 98 -1.30 -13.47 -22.52
CA LEU A 98 0.11 -13.77 -22.24
C LEU A 98 0.58 -15.07 -22.90
N GLU A 99 -0.27 -16.10 -23.00
CA GLU A 99 0.04 -17.33 -23.75
C GLU A 99 0.30 -17.00 -25.24
N GLN A 100 -0.52 -16.14 -25.84
CA GLN A 100 -0.32 -15.69 -27.23
C GLN A 100 0.97 -14.90 -27.42
N GLN A 101 1.36 -14.06 -26.46
CA GLN A 101 2.58 -13.25 -26.55
C GLN A 101 3.86 -14.04 -26.29
N THR A 102 3.81 -14.98 -25.34
CA THR A 102 4.99 -15.76 -24.94
C THR A 102 5.18 -17.01 -25.78
N GLY A 103 4.11 -17.53 -26.39
CA GLY A 103 4.09 -18.85 -27.01
C GLY A 103 4.16 -20.00 -26.00
N ILE A 104 4.07 -19.71 -24.69
CA ILE A 104 4.16 -20.67 -23.60
C ILE A 104 2.76 -20.90 -23.02
N PRO A 105 2.27 -22.15 -22.94
CA PRO A 105 1.00 -22.44 -22.30
C PRO A 105 1.10 -22.21 -20.79
N ALA A 106 0.05 -21.66 -20.19
CA ALA A 106 0.02 -21.42 -18.75
C ALA A 106 -0.16 -22.73 -17.99
N GLU A 107 0.75 -23.01 -17.04
CA GLU A 107 0.69 -24.20 -16.18
C GLU A 107 -0.48 -24.16 -15.18
N ARG A 108 -1.11 -22.98 -14.98
CA ARG A 108 -2.29 -22.75 -14.12
C ARG A 108 -2.14 -23.33 -12.71
N HIS A 109 -1.01 -23.03 -12.07
CA HIS A 109 -0.70 -23.46 -10.71
C HIS A 109 -1.62 -22.81 -9.66
N PRO A 110 -2.44 -23.59 -8.92
CA PRO A 110 -3.28 -23.06 -7.85
C PRO A 110 -2.45 -22.35 -6.79
N GLY A 111 -2.67 -21.05 -6.60
CA GLY A 111 -1.98 -20.25 -5.58
C GLY A 111 -0.49 -19.99 -5.86
N GLY A 112 -0.01 -20.17 -7.10
CA GLY A 112 1.40 -19.95 -7.48
C GLY A 112 1.94 -18.55 -7.14
N GLN A 113 1.07 -17.55 -7.02
CA GLN A 113 1.42 -16.18 -6.61
C GLN A 113 1.93 -16.03 -5.16
N TYR A 114 1.91 -17.09 -4.34
CA TYR A 114 2.40 -17.07 -2.93
C TYR A 114 3.50 -18.09 -2.64
N VAL A 115 4.22 -18.57 -3.66
CA VAL A 115 5.46 -19.30 -3.39
C VAL A 115 6.39 -18.38 -2.61
N MET A 116 6.98 -18.87 -1.51
CA MET A 116 7.97 -18.12 -0.73
C MET A 116 9.25 -17.96 -1.55
N ASP A 117 9.23 -16.98 -2.44
CA ASP A 117 10.24 -16.71 -3.45
C ASP A 117 11.21 -15.60 -3.00
N GLU A 118 12.10 -15.23 -3.91
CA GLU A 118 13.06 -14.13 -3.71
C GLU A 118 12.35 -12.80 -3.42
N SER A 119 11.16 -12.56 -4.00
CA SER A 119 10.36 -11.36 -3.76
C SER A 119 9.86 -11.32 -2.31
N TYR A 120 9.38 -12.45 -1.78
CA TYR A 120 9.00 -12.54 -0.36
C TYR A 120 10.20 -12.26 0.56
N ARG A 121 11.35 -12.88 0.28
CA ARG A 121 12.59 -12.64 1.06
C ARG A 121 13.01 -11.17 1.03
N ARG A 122 12.93 -10.53 -0.15
CA ARG A 122 13.23 -9.11 -0.32
C ARG A 122 12.29 -8.22 0.50
N ARG A 123 10.99 -8.52 0.56
CA ARG A 123 10.03 -7.79 1.41
C ARG A 123 10.36 -7.91 2.89
N ILE A 124 10.71 -9.11 3.37
CA ILE A 124 11.08 -9.31 4.78
C ILE A 124 12.32 -8.50 5.14
N ASP A 125 13.35 -8.55 4.30
CA ASP A 125 14.58 -7.77 4.49
C ASP A 125 14.32 -6.26 4.45
N ALA A 126 13.48 -5.78 3.52
CA ALA A 126 13.07 -4.38 3.46
C ALA A 126 12.29 -3.94 4.71
N MET A 127 11.40 -4.79 5.23
CA MET A 127 10.64 -4.52 6.46
C MET A 127 11.57 -4.44 7.68
N GLN A 128 12.53 -5.36 7.80
CA GLN A 128 13.55 -5.33 8.86
C GLN A 128 14.37 -4.04 8.78
N TYR A 129 14.74 -3.61 7.57
CA TYR A 129 15.44 -2.35 7.36
C TYR A 129 14.63 -1.15 7.82
N VAL A 130 13.35 -1.05 7.42
CA VAL A 130 12.46 0.05 7.84
C VAL A 130 12.28 0.09 9.35
N ILE A 131 12.07 -1.07 10.00
CA ILE A 131 11.91 -1.14 11.47
C ILE A 131 13.17 -0.65 12.20
N ALA A 132 14.36 -1.00 11.69
CA ALA A 132 15.63 -0.55 12.25
C ALA A 132 15.88 0.96 12.03
N HIS A 133 15.23 1.58 11.05
CA HIS A 133 15.42 2.99 10.65
C HIS A 133 14.16 3.85 10.86
N ASP A 134 13.18 3.37 11.63
CA ASP A 134 12.05 4.18 12.06
C ASP A 134 12.40 5.00 13.31
N ASP A 135 11.71 6.11 13.52
CA ASP A 135 12.00 7.10 14.55
C ASP A 135 12.00 6.45 15.96
N GLY A 136 13.21 6.20 16.51
CA GLY A 136 13.41 5.64 17.86
C GLY A 136 14.58 4.65 17.99
N GLN A 137 15.12 4.13 16.89
CA GLN A 137 16.24 3.19 16.87
C GLN A 137 17.51 3.90 16.35
N LYS A 138 18.62 3.83 17.09
CA LYS A 138 19.83 4.67 16.93
C LYS A 138 20.69 4.40 15.67
N THR A 139 20.18 3.69 14.67
CA THR A 139 20.96 3.34 13.47
C THR A 139 20.64 4.29 12.33
N THR A 140 21.62 5.12 11.96
CA THR A 140 21.57 5.95 10.75
C THR A 140 22.41 5.35 9.62
N ASP A 141 22.51 4.02 9.56
CA ASP A 141 23.28 3.37 8.51
C ASP A 141 22.48 3.35 7.20
N LEU A 142 22.72 4.36 6.37
CA LEU A 142 22.06 4.52 5.07
C LEU A 142 22.68 3.64 3.98
N THR A 143 23.72 2.85 4.25
CA THR A 143 24.45 2.09 3.21
C THR A 143 23.57 1.15 2.39
N ARG A 144 22.53 0.57 3.01
CA ARG A 144 21.60 -0.37 2.37
C ARG A 144 20.28 0.28 1.93
N ALA A 145 20.07 1.57 2.18
CA ALA A 145 18.86 2.26 1.76
C ALA A 145 18.80 2.34 0.22
N GLU A 146 17.63 2.05 -0.34
CA GLU A 146 17.32 2.31 -1.74
C GLU A 146 16.72 3.71 -1.90
N VAL A 147 15.99 4.18 -0.87
CA VAL A 147 15.43 5.52 -0.80
C VAL A 147 15.44 6.06 0.62
N VAL A 148 15.63 7.37 0.77
CA VAL A 148 15.52 8.07 2.04
C VAL A 148 14.35 9.04 1.97
N LEU A 149 13.43 8.95 2.92
CA LEU A 149 12.32 9.90 3.07
C LEU A 149 12.68 10.92 4.14
N VAL A 150 12.71 12.19 3.76
CA VAL A 150 12.95 13.33 4.67
C VAL A 150 11.70 14.18 4.79
N GLY A 151 11.47 14.81 5.94
CA GLY A 151 10.34 15.71 6.12
C GLY A 151 10.02 15.99 7.58
N VAL A 152 9.19 17.00 7.80
CA VAL A 152 8.76 17.40 9.15
C VAL A 152 7.92 16.32 9.82
N SER A 153 7.75 16.39 11.14
CA SER A 153 6.88 15.44 11.85
C SER A 153 5.47 15.48 11.27
N ARG A 154 4.85 14.29 11.06
CA ARG A 154 3.49 14.09 10.52
C ARG A 154 3.30 14.26 9.01
N THR A 155 4.35 14.15 8.20
CA THR A 155 4.26 14.06 6.73
C THR A 155 4.12 12.64 6.18
N SER A 156 3.51 11.72 6.95
CA SER A 156 3.28 10.32 6.54
C SER A 156 4.52 9.49 6.16
N LYS A 157 5.73 9.90 6.56
CA LYS A 157 6.99 9.17 6.30
C LYS A 157 6.94 7.71 6.75
N THR A 158 6.69 7.45 8.03
CA THR A 158 6.66 6.07 8.58
C THR A 158 5.68 5.17 7.83
N PRO A 159 4.38 5.52 7.66
CA PRO A 159 3.47 4.71 6.83
C PRO A 159 3.97 4.48 5.40
N THR A 160 4.58 5.49 4.78
CA THR A 160 5.12 5.40 3.42
C THR A 160 6.32 4.46 3.35
N CYS A 161 7.26 4.52 4.30
CA CYS A 161 8.38 3.59 4.38
C CYS A 161 7.89 2.14 4.51
N PHE A 162 6.90 1.88 5.39
CA PHE A 162 6.32 0.55 5.55
C PHE A 162 5.62 0.06 4.27
N TYR A 163 4.92 0.96 3.57
CA TYR A 163 4.30 0.60 2.29
C TYR A 163 5.34 0.24 1.23
N LEU A 164 6.43 1.01 1.13
CA LEU A 164 7.57 0.73 0.24
C LEU A 164 8.25 -0.59 0.60
N ALA A 165 8.43 -0.90 1.89
CA ALA A 165 9.00 -2.17 2.31
C ALA A 165 8.10 -3.37 1.97
N ASN A 166 6.77 -3.22 1.99
CA ASN A 166 5.86 -4.24 1.50
C ASN A 166 5.99 -4.47 -0.02
N ARG A 167 6.60 -3.53 -0.76
CA ARG A 167 7.02 -3.67 -2.16
C ARG A 167 8.47 -4.13 -2.32
N GLY A 168 9.18 -4.42 -1.22
CA GLY A 168 10.56 -4.90 -1.24
C GLY A 168 11.62 -3.80 -1.32
N ILE A 169 11.27 -2.55 -1.01
CA ILE A 169 12.16 -1.39 -1.06
C ILE A 169 12.62 -1.00 0.34
N ARG A 170 13.93 -0.95 0.55
CA ARG A 170 14.56 -0.48 1.80
C ARG A 170 14.49 1.04 1.89
N ALA A 171 13.47 1.54 2.58
CA ALA A 171 13.29 2.97 2.81
C ALA A 171 13.80 3.39 4.21
N ALA A 172 14.62 4.44 4.27
CA ALA A 172 15.02 5.05 5.56
C ALA A 172 14.12 6.26 5.87
N ASN A 173 13.64 6.37 7.11
CA ASN A 173 12.87 7.51 7.58
C ASN A 173 13.81 8.47 8.33
N ILE A 174 14.00 9.69 7.81
CA ILE A 174 14.82 10.71 8.48
C ILE A 174 13.96 11.94 8.82
N PRO A 175 13.75 12.24 10.11
CA PRO A 175 13.00 13.42 10.51
C PRO A 175 13.83 14.68 10.24
N LEU A 176 13.19 15.69 9.64
CA LEU A 176 13.77 17.02 9.54
C LEU A 176 13.31 17.85 10.74
N VAL A 177 14.26 18.21 11.61
CA VAL A 177 14.04 19.07 12.77
C VAL A 177 14.87 20.34 12.60
N PRO A 178 14.27 21.54 12.65
CA PRO A 178 15.02 22.77 12.54
C PRO A 178 16.19 22.84 13.53
N HIS A 179 17.34 23.33 13.06
CA HIS A 179 18.58 23.49 13.84
C HIS A 179 19.26 22.19 14.31
N ALA A 180 18.64 21.02 14.14
CA ALA A 180 19.32 19.76 14.35
C ALA A 180 20.26 19.46 13.16
N PRO A 181 21.49 18.96 13.40
CA PRO A 181 22.37 18.53 12.32
C PRO A 181 21.72 17.38 11.55
N LEU A 182 21.92 17.36 10.24
CA LEU A 182 21.54 16.21 9.43
C LEU A 182 22.37 14.98 9.83
N PRO A 183 21.81 13.78 9.76
CA PRO A 183 22.57 12.58 10.08
C PRO A 183 23.76 12.39 9.13
N ALA A 184 24.85 11.83 9.67
CA ALA A 184 26.06 11.55 8.90
C ALA A 184 25.72 10.65 7.70
N GLY A 185 26.17 11.06 6.51
CA GLY A 185 25.95 10.31 5.27
C GLY A 185 24.71 10.69 4.47
N LEU A 186 23.74 11.45 5.03
CA LEU A 186 22.56 11.88 4.26
C LEU A 186 22.93 12.85 3.12
N GLU A 187 23.79 13.82 3.40
CA GLU A 187 24.21 14.83 2.41
C GLU A 187 24.96 14.22 1.21
N HIS A 188 25.60 13.07 1.44
CA HIS A 188 26.39 12.35 0.44
C HIS A 188 25.73 11.02 0.07
N PHE A 189 24.45 10.83 0.39
CA PHE A 189 23.73 9.60 0.08
C PHE A 189 23.64 9.45 -1.44
N PRO A 190 24.16 8.36 -2.02
CA PRO A 190 24.24 8.20 -3.47
C PRO A 190 22.88 7.83 -4.11
N GLY A 191 21.91 7.40 -3.31
CA GLY A 191 20.58 7.01 -3.78
C GLY A 191 19.57 8.16 -3.78
N LEU A 192 18.30 7.80 -3.96
CA LEU A 192 17.21 8.78 -4.00
C LEU A 192 16.88 9.29 -2.59
N VAL A 193 16.89 10.62 -2.41
CA VAL A 193 16.32 11.28 -1.23
C VAL A 193 15.06 12.04 -1.65
N VAL A 194 13.93 11.78 -0.99
CA VAL A 194 12.65 12.40 -1.28
C VAL A 194 12.14 13.19 -0.08
N GLY A 195 11.91 14.49 -0.27
CA GLY A 195 11.26 15.34 0.70
C GLY A 195 9.74 15.16 0.70
N LEU A 196 9.14 14.87 1.84
CA LEU A 196 7.69 14.90 2.02
C LEU A 196 7.28 16.21 2.69
N THR A 197 6.42 16.96 2.03
CA THR A 197 5.85 18.21 2.54
C THR A 197 4.32 18.11 2.60
N ILE A 198 3.73 18.96 3.42
CA ILE A 198 2.28 19.08 3.63
C ILE A 198 1.97 20.58 3.74
N ASP A 199 0.74 20.99 3.51
CA ASP A 199 0.31 22.34 3.84
C ASP A 199 0.24 22.53 5.37
N ALA A 200 0.34 23.79 5.80
CA ALA A 200 0.38 24.12 7.21
C ALA A 200 -0.95 23.84 7.92
N HIS A 201 -2.08 24.01 7.25
CA HIS A 201 -3.39 23.87 7.86
C HIS A 201 -3.68 22.39 8.20
N THR A 202 -3.55 21.49 7.22
CA THR A 202 -3.74 20.05 7.47
C THR A 202 -2.70 19.51 8.45
N LEU A 203 -1.45 20.00 8.41
CA LEU A 203 -0.45 19.61 9.41
C LEU A 203 -0.86 20.00 10.83
N LEU A 204 -1.36 21.21 11.03
CA LEU A 204 -1.86 21.66 12.32
C LEU A 204 -3.03 20.80 12.81
N GLU A 205 -3.97 20.44 11.94
CA GLU A 205 -5.09 19.56 12.30
C GLU A 205 -4.59 18.19 12.76
N ILE A 206 -3.67 17.57 12.02
CA ILE A 206 -3.07 16.27 12.38
C ILE A 206 -2.34 16.37 13.72
N ARG A 207 -1.54 17.42 13.92
CA ARG A 207 -0.76 17.61 15.17
C ARG A 207 -1.68 17.87 16.37
N ARG A 208 -2.73 18.69 16.21
CA ARG A 208 -3.74 18.92 17.25
C ARG A 208 -4.48 17.65 17.63
N SER A 209 -4.90 16.86 16.63
CA SER A 209 -5.54 15.56 16.86
C SER A 209 -4.62 14.62 17.63
N ARG A 210 -3.33 14.55 17.25
CA ARG A 210 -2.34 13.74 17.97
C ARG A 210 -2.17 14.18 19.44
N VAL A 211 -2.04 15.49 19.69
CA VAL A 211 -1.93 16.03 21.05
C VAL A 211 -3.21 15.74 21.84
N GLY A 212 -4.39 15.88 21.24
CA GLY A 212 -5.68 15.55 21.87
C GLY A 212 -5.81 14.06 22.22
N MET A 213 -5.37 13.15 21.35
CA MET A 213 -5.31 11.71 21.63
C MET A 213 -4.30 11.35 22.73
N MET A 214 -3.32 12.21 22.98
CA MET A 214 -2.30 12.04 24.03
C MET A 214 -2.74 12.62 25.38
N LEU A 215 -3.85 13.37 25.43
CA LEU A 215 -4.40 14.01 26.64
C LEU A 215 -5.81 13.49 26.98
N PRO A 216 -5.93 12.27 27.53
CA PRO A 216 -6.96 11.99 28.53
C PRO A 216 -6.37 11.33 29.78
N GLY A 217 -6.42 12.04 30.91
CA GLY A 217 -6.39 11.48 32.27
C GLY A 217 -5.47 10.29 32.56
N ARG A 218 -4.14 10.53 32.57
CA ARG A 218 -3.01 9.69 33.07
C ARG A 218 -2.11 9.09 31.99
N SER A 219 -0.84 9.51 32.06
CA SER A 219 0.41 8.89 31.57
C SER A 219 0.35 8.03 30.31
N MET A 220 1.01 8.50 29.26
CA MET A 220 2.44 8.29 29.06
C MET A 220 2.92 9.36 28.09
N ALA A 221 3.78 10.27 28.54
CA ALA A 221 4.60 11.05 27.62
C ALA A 221 5.31 10.05 26.69
N ALA A 222 5.19 10.23 25.37
CA ALA A 222 6.18 9.63 24.49
C ALA A 222 7.56 10.11 24.98
N PRO A 223 8.58 9.25 25.02
CA PRO A 223 9.91 9.66 25.45
C PRO A 223 10.35 10.88 24.62
N GLY A 224 10.45 12.04 25.26
CA GLY A 224 11.00 13.27 24.66
C GLY A 224 10.09 14.48 24.46
N MET A 225 8.78 14.44 24.76
CA MET A 225 7.92 15.66 24.71
C MET A 225 7.48 16.10 26.11
N SER A 226 7.92 17.30 26.53
CA SER A 226 7.45 17.96 27.76
C SER A 226 6.22 18.82 27.49
N GLU A 227 5.47 19.21 28.53
CA GLU A 227 4.41 20.24 28.43
C GLU A 227 4.91 21.54 27.76
N THR A 228 6.21 21.84 27.87
CA THR A 228 6.88 23.00 27.25
C THR A 228 7.01 22.85 25.73
N SER A 229 7.04 21.62 25.19
CA SER A 229 7.24 21.33 23.76
C SER A 229 5.94 21.33 22.95
N VAL A 230 4.77 21.28 23.61
CA VAL A 230 3.48 21.17 22.94
C VAL A 230 3.09 22.48 22.25
N LYS A 231 3.28 23.63 22.92
CA LYS A 231 2.89 24.94 22.36
C LYS A 231 3.59 25.26 21.03
N PRO A 232 4.92 25.13 20.88
CA PRO A 232 5.58 25.34 19.59
C PRO A 232 5.16 24.33 18.51
N TYR A 233 4.81 23.10 18.88
CA TYR A 233 4.45 22.02 17.95
C TYR A 233 3.13 22.26 17.19
N ILE A 234 2.17 22.95 17.82
CA ILE A 234 0.83 23.26 17.27
C ILE A 234 0.61 24.75 17.01
N ASP A 235 1.66 25.57 17.13
CA ASP A 235 1.61 26.99 16.81
C ASP A 235 1.70 27.21 15.29
N PRO A 236 0.75 27.95 14.67
CA PRO A 236 0.72 28.12 13.23
C PRO A 236 1.96 28.76 12.63
N VAL A 237 2.57 29.72 13.33
CA VAL A 237 3.76 30.44 12.85
C VAL A 237 4.96 29.49 12.85
N ASN A 238 5.18 28.79 13.97
CA ASN A 238 6.26 27.79 14.07
C ASN A 238 6.12 26.67 13.03
N VAL A 239 4.90 26.15 12.82
CA VAL A 239 4.64 25.12 11.80
C VAL A 239 4.96 25.61 10.40
N GLN A 240 4.58 26.85 10.09
CA GLN A 240 4.87 27.45 8.79
C GLN A 240 6.38 27.67 8.58
N GLU A 241 7.10 28.13 9.61
CA GLU A 241 8.56 28.29 9.57
C GLU A 241 9.29 26.95 9.41
N GLU A 242 8.85 25.92 10.14
CA GLU A 242 9.38 24.55 10.06
C GLU A 242 9.23 23.98 8.65
N LEU A 243 8.05 24.13 8.04
CA LEU A 243 7.77 23.68 6.67
C LEU A 243 8.62 24.44 5.64
N GLN A 244 8.76 25.76 5.80
CA GLN A 244 9.60 26.56 4.89
C GLN A 244 11.07 26.18 4.99
N TRP A 245 11.57 25.97 6.21
CA TRP A 245 12.94 25.53 6.44
C TRP A 245 13.20 24.17 5.77
N ALA A 246 12.31 23.19 5.97
CA ALA A 246 12.44 21.86 5.36
C ALA A 246 12.42 21.92 3.82
N ARG A 247 11.55 22.76 3.23
CA ARG A 247 11.51 22.97 1.77
C ARG A 247 12.81 23.57 1.25
N ARG A 248 13.34 24.61 1.90
CA ARG A 248 14.61 25.25 1.52
C ARG A 248 15.78 24.27 1.59
N LEU A 249 15.78 23.39 2.59
CA LEU A 249 16.78 22.33 2.71
C LEU A 249 16.72 21.37 1.51
N CYS A 250 15.54 20.85 1.18
CA CYS A 250 15.36 19.97 0.01
C CYS A 250 15.81 20.67 -1.28
N THR A 251 15.44 21.94 -1.48
CA THR A 251 15.88 22.74 -2.65
C THR A 251 17.40 22.89 -2.71
N ARG A 252 18.06 23.17 -1.59
CA ARG A 252 19.52 23.30 -1.53
C ARG A 252 20.24 22.03 -1.97
N HIS A 253 19.75 20.87 -1.55
CA HIS A 253 20.32 19.57 -1.89
C HIS A 253 19.73 18.97 -3.19
N LYS A 254 18.84 19.68 -3.88
CA LYS A 254 18.15 19.23 -5.09
C LYS A 254 17.36 17.93 -4.90
N TRP A 255 16.83 17.70 -3.71
CA TRP A 255 15.97 16.55 -3.44
C TRP A 255 14.57 16.81 -3.99
N PRO A 256 13.96 15.88 -4.76
CA PRO A 256 12.58 15.99 -5.18
C PRO A 256 11.66 16.09 -3.95
N VAL A 257 10.58 16.86 -4.08
CA VAL A 257 9.61 17.08 -2.99
C VAL A 257 8.23 16.65 -3.43
N ILE A 258 7.59 15.78 -2.64
CA ILE A 258 6.21 15.34 -2.83
C ILE A 258 5.33 16.04 -1.79
N ASN A 259 4.24 16.66 -2.27
CA ASN A 259 3.20 17.20 -1.40
C ASN A 259 2.16 16.12 -1.08
N VAL A 260 2.03 15.77 0.20
CA VAL A 260 1.17 14.67 0.69
C VAL A 260 -0.20 15.12 1.22
N THR A 261 -0.53 16.41 1.14
CA THR A 261 -1.73 17.03 1.75
C THR A 261 -3.04 16.28 1.51
N HIS A 262 -3.27 15.79 0.28
CA HIS A 262 -4.47 15.02 -0.09
C HIS A 262 -4.10 13.72 -0.81
N ARG A 263 -2.90 13.20 -0.55
CA ARG A 263 -2.44 11.95 -1.15
C ARG A 263 -2.53 10.82 -0.14
N SER A 264 -2.97 9.68 -0.62
CA SER A 264 -2.84 8.42 0.09
C SER A 264 -1.36 8.01 0.24
N VAL A 265 -1.10 7.07 1.15
CA VAL A 265 0.22 6.46 1.29
C VAL A 265 0.59 5.70 0.00
N GLU A 266 -0.39 5.06 -0.61
CA GLU A 266 -0.30 4.35 -1.89
C GLU A 266 0.16 5.27 -3.02
N GLU A 267 -0.49 6.42 -3.20
CA GLU A 267 -0.14 7.39 -4.25
C GLU A 267 1.24 8.02 -4.01
N THR A 268 1.58 8.28 -2.75
CA THR A 268 2.89 8.81 -2.37
C THR A 268 3.99 7.79 -2.68
N ALA A 269 3.79 6.53 -2.28
CA ALA A 269 4.72 5.45 -2.57
C ALA A 269 4.84 5.17 -4.08
N ALA A 270 3.74 5.23 -4.83
CA ALA A 270 3.77 5.08 -6.29
C ALA A 270 4.64 6.15 -6.96
N ALA A 271 4.52 7.41 -6.55
CA ALA A 271 5.37 8.49 -7.07
C ALA A 271 6.86 8.29 -6.73
N ILE A 272 7.18 7.73 -5.55
CA ILE A 272 8.56 7.42 -5.16
C ILE A 272 9.12 6.25 -5.98
N ILE A 273 8.31 5.21 -6.20
CA ILE A 273 8.69 4.06 -7.03
C ILE A 273 8.96 4.51 -8.47
N ASP A 274 8.11 5.38 -9.02
CA ASP A 274 8.30 5.96 -10.35
C ASP A 274 9.64 6.70 -10.48
N MET A 275 9.99 7.53 -9.49
CA MET A 275 11.31 8.19 -9.43
C MET A 275 12.47 7.18 -9.36
N LEU A 276 12.32 6.10 -8.60
CA LEU A 276 13.34 5.05 -8.51
C LEU A 276 13.54 4.33 -9.86
N GLU A 277 12.47 4.11 -10.62
CA GLU A 277 12.49 3.40 -11.90
C GLU A 277 12.97 4.28 -13.07
N HIS A 278 12.60 5.56 -13.09
CA HIS A 278 12.74 6.41 -14.28
C HIS A 278 13.79 7.54 -14.15
N ASP A 279 14.14 8.00 -12.94
CA ASP A 279 15.06 9.14 -12.75
C ASP A 279 16.55 8.74 -12.65
N GLY A 280 16.90 7.52 -13.07
CA GLY A 280 18.29 7.13 -13.35
C GLY A 280 19.17 6.81 -12.13
N THR A 281 18.64 6.85 -10.91
CA THR A 281 19.44 6.59 -9.69
C THR A 281 19.57 5.10 -9.36
N THR A 282 18.66 4.24 -9.83
CA THR A 282 18.80 2.78 -9.69
C THR A 282 18.11 2.06 -10.83
N ARG A 283 18.85 1.32 -11.68
CA ARG A 283 18.24 0.28 -12.53
C ARG A 283 17.65 -0.78 -11.60
N ILE A 284 16.35 -0.70 -11.31
CA ILE A 284 15.61 -1.87 -10.87
C ILE A 284 15.53 -2.79 -12.10
N LEU A 285 16.41 -3.80 -12.11
CA LEU A 285 16.43 -4.85 -13.13
C LEU A 285 15.17 -5.73 -13.03
N PRO A 286 14.81 -6.41 -14.14
CA PRO A 286 13.43 -6.62 -14.56
C PRO A 286 12.70 -7.64 -13.70
N ALA A 287 11.37 -7.50 -13.66
CA ALA A 287 10.48 -8.57 -13.24
C ALA A 287 10.77 -9.85 -14.04
N MET A 288 11.02 -10.95 -13.33
CA MET A 288 10.72 -12.29 -13.79
C MET A 288 9.51 -12.79 -13.02
#